data_AF-A0A1I3F0I4-F1
#
_entry.id   AF-A0A1I3F0I4-F1
#
_cell.length_a   1.000
_cell.length_b   1.000
_cell.length_c   1.000
_cell.angle_alpha   90.00
_cell.angle_beta   90.00
_cell.angle_gamma   90.00
#
_symmetry.space_group_name_H-M   'P 1'
#
loop_
_entity.id
_entity.type
_entity.pdbx_description
1 polymer ?
#
loop_
_entity_poly.entity_id
_entity_poly.type
_entity_poly.pdbx_seq_one_letter_code
_entity_poly.pdbx_strand_id
1 'polypeptide(L)'
;MPNSNIFYIGLLGVGAIALLIFMAIFARYFGLWIQCKMTRAGISFVNLVMMSIRKVNPTTIVRSKIMAVQSGLTDNYNISTRALEAHYLAGGNVPNVIRALVAAHRAGIDMDWQVAQAIDLAGRDVLDAVRTSVYPKVIDCPDPRKSAGTLDAVAADGIQLKARARVTVRTNIKQLIGGATEETVIARVGQGIVQAIGSTPSYKTVLENPDRISQTVLNQGLEAQTAFEIVSIDIADIDVGDNIGARLQADQAEADMRVAQARAEQRRAFAAAREQEMVARTTENRAAVVLAEAEVPMSIAKAFRENKLGLLDYYELKNVQADTSMRTAIAGVGDEVAPNAKR
;
A
#
# COMPACT_ATOMS: atom_id res chain seq x y z
N MET A 1 49.49 -18.23 -80.52
CA MET A 1 49.53 -18.18 -79.04
C MET A 1 49.13 -16.78 -78.53
N PRO A 2 47.83 -16.44 -78.43
CA PRO A 2 47.39 -15.14 -77.90
C PRO A 2 46.81 -15.21 -76.47
N ASN A 3 46.55 -16.41 -75.93
CA ASN A 3 45.79 -16.59 -74.69
C ASN A 3 46.60 -16.36 -73.41
N SER A 4 47.95 -16.39 -73.47
CA SER A 4 48.81 -16.13 -72.32
C SER A 4 48.79 -14.66 -71.91
N ASN A 5 48.83 -13.73 -72.87
CA ASN A 5 48.85 -12.29 -72.59
C ASN A 5 47.52 -11.82 -71.96
N ILE A 6 46.39 -12.38 -72.38
CA ILE A 6 45.07 -12.10 -71.80
C ILE A 6 45.01 -12.58 -70.34
N PHE A 7 45.60 -13.73 -70.03
CA PHE A 7 45.68 -14.25 -68.66
C PHE A 7 46.58 -13.38 -67.77
N TYR A 8 47.74 -12.93 -68.25
CA TYR A 8 48.62 -12.03 -67.49
C TYR A 8 47.99 -10.65 -67.28
N ILE A 9 47.33 -10.07 -68.29
CA ILE A 9 46.61 -8.79 -68.17
C ILE A 9 45.43 -8.92 -67.19
N GLY A 10 44.71 -10.05 -67.22
CA GLY A 10 43.67 -10.36 -66.23
C GLY A 10 44.21 -10.48 -64.81
N LEU A 11 45.33 -11.18 -64.61
CA LEU A 11 46.00 -11.31 -63.31
C LEU A 11 46.50 -9.96 -62.78
N LEU A 12 47.07 -9.13 -63.65
CA LEU A 12 47.56 -7.78 -63.32
C LEU A 12 46.40 -6.84 -62.97
N GLY A 13 45.28 -6.94 -63.69
CA GLY A 13 44.04 -6.21 -63.39
C GLY A 13 43.43 -6.62 -62.03
N VAL A 14 43.36 -7.92 -61.74
CA VAL A 14 42.90 -8.43 -60.43
C VAL A 14 43.84 -8.00 -59.30
N GLY A 15 45.16 -8.03 -59.52
CA GLY A 15 46.15 -7.56 -58.57
C GLY A 15 46.04 -6.05 -58.28
N ALA A 16 45.84 -5.23 -59.31
CA ALA A 16 45.64 -3.78 -59.16
C ALA A 16 44.35 -3.45 -58.40
N ILE A 17 43.25 -4.18 -58.65
CA ILE A 17 41.99 -4.03 -57.91
C ILE A 17 42.17 -4.45 -56.45
N ALA A 18 42.84 -5.57 -56.18
CA ALA A 18 43.12 -6.03 -54.83
C ALA A 18 43.98 -5.02 -54.05
N LEU A 19 44.99 -4.43 -54.70
CA LEU A 19 45.82 -3.38 -54.14
C LEU A 19 45.02 -2.11 -53.82
N LEU A 20 44.13 -1.68 -54.72
CA LEU A 20 43.24 -0.53 -54.49
C LEU A 20 42.30 -0.76 -53.31
N ILE A 21 41.69 -1.95 -53.21
CA ILE A 21 40.83 -2.32 -52.07
C ILE A 21 41.63 -2.32 -50.77
N PHE A 22 42.82 -2.91 -50.77
CA PHE A 22 43.70 -2.92 -49.60
C PHE A 22 44.07 -1.49 -49.17
N MET A 23 44.44 -0.63 -50.11
CA MET A 23 44.78 0.77 -49.84
C MET A 23 43.58 1.57 -49.30
N ALA A 24 42.38 1.33 -49.82
CA ALA A 24 41.15 1.96 -49.33
C ALA A 24 40.80 1.53 -47.89
N ILE A 25 40.93 0.23 -47.58
CA ILE A 25 40.74 -0.32 -46.23
C ILE A 25 41.80 0.27 -45.28
N PHE A 26 43.06 0.29 -45.72
CA PHE A 26 44.16 0.84 -44.93
C PHE A 26 43.94 2.31 -44.61
N ALA A 27 43.65 3.14 -45.61
CA ALA A 27 43.38 4.57 -45.44
C ALA A 27 42.24 4.84 -44.44
N ARG A 28 41.18 4.03 -44.46
CA ARG A 28 40.04 4.16 -43.54
C ARG A 28 40.42 3.95 -42.06
N TYR A 29 41.25 2.95 -41.76
CA TYR A 29 41.61 2.60 -40.37
C TYR A 29 42.91 3.24 -39.89
N PHE A 30 43.72 3.79 -40.81
CA PHE A 30 45.01 4.40 -40.51
C PHE A 30 44.92 5.48 -39.42
N GLY A 31 43.93 6.37 -39.50
CA GLY A 31 43.72 7.41 -38.50
C GLY A 31 43.43 6.88 -37.09
N LEU A 32 42.58 5.83 -36.99
CA LEU A 32 42.27 5.18 -35.70
C LEU A 32 43.49 4.43 -35.15
N TRP A 33 44.25 3.77 -36.02
CA TRP A 33 45.46 3.05 -35.63
C TRP A 33 46.54 3.99 -35.07
N ILE A 34 46.75 5.15 -35.69
CA ILE A 34 47.66 6.18 -35.17
C ILE A 34 47.24 6.62 -33.77
N GLN A 35 45.96 6.93 -33.57
CA GLN A 35 45.43 7.33 -32.27
C GLN A 35 45.71 6.26 -31.21
N CYS A 36 45.45 4.98 -31.50
CA CYS A 36 45.76 3.87 -30.60
C CYS A 36 47.24 3.75 -30.26
N LYS A 37 48.12 3.93 -31.25
CA LYS A 37 49.57 3.80 -31.07
C LYS A 37 50.13 4.94 -30.23
N MET A 38 49.70 6.18 -30.49
CA MET A 38 50.13 7.37 -29.74
C MET A 38 49.66 7.33 -28.28
N THR A 39 48.45 6.83 -28.04
CA THR A 39 47.84 6.76 -26.69
C THR A 39 48.17 5.47 -25.94
N ARG A 40 48.99 4.57 -26.52
CA ARG A 40 49.33 3.25 -25.97
C ARG A 40 48.10 2.38 -25.64
N ALA A 41 47.03 2.51 -26.43
CA ALA A 41 45.77 1.77 -26.23
C ALA A 41 45.87 0.25 -26.44
N GLY A 42 46.97 -0.25 -27.04
CA GLY A 42 47.22 -1.68 -27.22
C GLY A 42 46.35 -2.36 -28.30
N ILE A 43 45.76 -1.60 -29.23
CA ILE A 43 44.95 -2.14 -30.33
C ILE A 43 45.80 -2.20 -31.61
N SER A 44 46.01 -3.40 -32.15
CA SER A 44 46.73 -3.62 -33.40
C SER A 44 45.86 -3.29 -34.62
N PHE A 45 46.51 -3.07 -35.78
CA PHE A 45 45.81 -2.84 -37.04
C PHE A 45 44.91 -4.04 -37.43
N VAL A 46 45.39 -5.26 -37.19
CA VAL A 46 44.62 -6.50 -37.43
C VAL A 46 43.34 -6.52 -36.60
N ASN A 47 43.39 -6.08 -35.34
CA ASN A 47 42.21 -6.02 -34.48
C ASN A 47 41.16 -5.04 -35.02
N LEU A 48 41.56 -3.88 -35.56
CA LEU A 48 40.64 -2.90 -36.15
C LEU A 48 39.87 -3.47 -37.35
N VAL A 49 40.57 -4.21 -38.22
CA VAL A 49 39.94 -4.88 -39.36
C VAL A 49 39.03 -6.02 -38.89
N MET A 50 39.49 -6.83 -37.94
CA MET A 50 38.72 -7.93 -37.35
C MET A 50 37.48 -7.47 -36.57
N MET A 51 37.48 -6.26 -35.99
CA MET A 51 36.30 -5.67 -35.35
C MET A 51 35.20 -5.43 -36.40
N SER A 52 35.54 -4.86 -37.54
CA SER A 52 34.58 -4.61 -38.63
C SER A 52 34.00 -5.90 -39.20
N ILE A 53 34.80 -6.97 -39.31
CA ILE A 53 34.32 -8.29 -39.73
C ILE A 53 33.31 -8.86 -38.72
N ARG A 54 33.57 -8.68 -37.41
CA ARG A 54 32.67 -9.09 -36.32
C ARG A 54 31.49 -8.15 -36.10
N LYS A 55 31.27 -7.15 -36.97
CA LYS A 55 30.24 -6.11 -36.84
C LYS A 55 30.34 -5.27 -35.56
N VAL A 56 31.54 -5.14 -34.99
CA VAL A 56 31.82 -4.23 -33.87
C VAL A 56 32.33 -2.91 -34.43
N ASN A 57 31.79 -1.78 -33.95
CA ASN A 57 32.23 -0.46 -34.42
C ASN A 57 33.64 -0.12 -33.88
N PRO A 58 34.69 -0.07 -34.71
CA PRO A 58 36.05 0.14 -34.24
C PRO A 58 36.25 1.52 -33.61
N THR A 59 35.57 2.55 -34.11
CA THR A 59 35.67 3.92 -33.59
C THR A 59 35.22 4.00 -32.13
N THR A 60 34.11 3.33 -31.80
CA THR A 60 33.56 3.30 -30.44
C THR A 60 34.50 2.59 -29.47
N ILE A 61 35.03 1.43 -29.85
CA ILE A 61 35.96 0.66 -29.02
C ILE A 61 37.27 1.40 -28.81
N VAL A 62 37.85 1.94 -29.88
CA VAL A 62 39.11 2.71 -29.82
C VAL A 62 38.97 3.90 -28.88
N ARG A 63 37.95 4.74 -29.07
CA ARG A 63 37.75 5.92 -28.22
C ARG A 63 37.53 5.55 -26.75
N SER A 64 36.76 4.49 -26.50
CA SER A 64 36.50 4.01 -25.13
C SER A 64 37.76 3.43 -24.49
N LYS A 65 38.58 2.69 -25.25
CA LYS A 65 39.86 2.16 -24.78
C LYS A 65 40.88 3.26 -24.51
N ILE A 66 40.95 4.27 -25.38
CA ILE A 66 41.79 5.46 -25.17
C ILE A 66 41.39 6.15 -23.88
N MET A 67 40.09 6.37 -23.66
CA MET A 67 39.58 6.98 -22.43
C MET A 67 39.96 6.16 -21.19
N ALA A 68 39.87 4.83 -21.25
CA ALA A 68 40.26 3.95 -20.15
C ALA A 68 41.77 4.03 -19.84
N VAL A 69 42.63 4.08 -20.86
CA VAL A 69 44.09 4.18 -20.67
C VAL A 69 44.48 5.56 -20.12
N GLN A 70 43.92 6.64 -20.69
CA GLN A 70 44.23 8.01 -20.27
C GLN A 70 43.70 8.35 -18.87
N SER A 71 42.76 7.57 -18.35
CA SER A 71 42.22 7.72 -16.99
C SER A 71 42.89 6.79 -15.97
N GLY A 72 43.90 6.01 -16.36
CA GLY A 72 44.58 5.07 -15.46
C GLY A 72 43.75 3.83 -15.10
N LEU A 73 42.58 3.63 -15.72
CA LEU A 73 41.73 2.47 -15.42
C LEU A 73 42.40 1.15 -15.79
N THR A 74 43.27 1.14 -16.81
CA THR A 74 43.96 -0.07 -17.25
C THR A 74 45.05 -0.56 -16.31
N ASP A 75 45.46 0.26 -15.34
CA ASP A 75 46.48 -0.12 -14.36
C ASP A 75 45.85 -0.88 -13.19
N ASN A 76 44.58 -0.57 -12.88
CA ASN A 76 43.82 -1.19 -11.79
C ASN A 76 42.89 -2.31 -12.27
N TYR A 77 42.32 -2.18 -13.48
CA TYR A 77 41.36 -3.13 -14.04
C TYR A 77 41.88 -3.70 -15.36
N ASN A 78 41.80 -5.03 -15.52
CA ASN A 78 42.19 -5.71 -16.75
C ASN A 78 41.11 -5.55 -17.85
N ILE A 79 40.96 -4.32 -18.36
CA ILE A 79 40.02 -4.00 -19.43
C ILE A 79 40.63 -4.45 -20.76
N SER A 80 40.47 -5.71 -21.15
CA SER A 80 40.97 -6.20 -22.42
C SER A 80 40.16 -5.68 -23.62
N THR A 81 40.79 -5.54 -24.79
CA THR A 81 40.09 -5.15 -26.03
C THR A 81 38.97 -6.14 -26.37
N ARG A 82 39.20 -7.44 -26.11
CA ARG A 82 38.19 -8.49 -26.31
C ARG A 82 37.00 -8.35 -25.37
N ALA A 83 37.20 -7.91 -24.12
CA ALA A 83 36.11 -7.65 -23.19
C ALA A 83 35.22 -6.49 -23.65
N LEU A 84 35.82 -5.41 -24.17
CA LEU A 84 35.08 -4.28 -24.75
C LEU A 84 34.26 -4.71 -25.98
N GLU A 85 34.85 -5.51 -26.86
CA GLU A 85 34.17 -6.07 -28.02
C GLU A 85 33.03 -7.02 -27.60
N ALA A 86 33.26 -7.89 -26.62
CA ALA A 86 32.27 -8.82 -26.11
C ALA A 86 31.07 -8.08 -25.50
N HIS A 87 31.31 -7.01 -24.74
CA HIS A 87 30.25 -6.16 -24.20
C HIS A 87 29.42 -5.49 -25.29
N TYR A 88 30.09 -4.95 -26.31
CA TYR A 88 29.43 -4.34 -27.46
C TYR A 88 28.56 -5.36 -28.23
N LEU A 89 29.08 -6.57 -28.43
CA LEU A 89 28.35 -7.66 -29.09
C LEU A 89 27.17 -8.17 -28.27
N ALA A 90 27.26 -8.10 -26.94
CA ALA A 90 26.14 -8.39 -26.04
C ALA A 90 25.06 -7.29 -26.04
N GLY A 91 25.24 -6.22 -26.81
CA GLY A 91 24.30 -5.09 -26.91
C GLY A 91 24.50 -3.99 -25.88
N GLY A 92 25.59 -4.04 -25.10
CA GLY A 92 25.90 -3.06 -24.07
C GLY A 92 26.50 -1.75 -24.61
N ASN A 93 26.39 -0.68 -23.81
CA ASN A 93 26.89 0.66 -24.11
C ASN A 93 28.30 0.87 -23.56
N VAL A 94 29.31 0.42 -24.32
CA VAL A 94 30.73 0.52 -23.93
C VAL A 94 31.16 1.95 -23.54
N PRO A 95 30.83 3.02 -24.30
CA PRO A 95 31.16 4.39 -23.88
C PRO A 95 30.57 4.80 -22.53
N ASN A 96 29.34 4.39 -22.22
CA ASN A 96 28.71 4.74 -20.96
C ASN A 96 29.39 4.04 -19.77
N VAL A 97 29.65 2.74 -19.90
CA VAL A 97 30.34 1.94 -18.88
C VAL A 97 31.74 2.50 -18.58
N ILE A 98 32.53 2.84 -19.60
CA ILE A 98 33.86 3.43 -19.38
C ILE A 98 33.75 4.78 -18.68
N ARG A 99 32.82 5.66 -19.08
CA ARG A 99 32.64 6.94 -18.38
C ARG A 99 32.24 6.74 -16.92
N ALA A 100 31.37 5.77 -16.63
CA ALA A 100 30.97 5.43 -15.27
C ALA A 100 32.16 4.93 -14.44
N LEU A 101 33.00 4.06 -15.00
CA LEU A 101 34.23 3.58 -14.34
C LEU A 101 35.23 4.71 -14.09
N VAL A 102 35.40 5.64 -15.03
CA VAL A 102 36.26 6.82 -14.83
C VAL A 102 35.74 7.68 -13.68
N ALA A 103 34.42 7.92 -13.64
CA ALA A 103 33.79 8.68 -12.57
C ALA A 103 33.94 7.98 -11.21
N ALA A 104 33.70 6.66 -11.16
CA ALA A 104 33.85 5.86 -9.95
C ALA A 104 35.30 5.87 -9.43
N HIS A 105 36.27 5.67 -10.33
CA HIS A 105 37.69 5.68 -9.97
C HIS A 105 38.14 7.03 -9.40
N ARG A 106 37.70 8.14 -10.00
CA ARG A 106 38.01 9.49 -9.49
C ARG A 106 37.31 9.81 -8.17
N ALA A 107 36.14 9.22 -7.93
CA ALA A 107 35.40 9.38 -6.69
C ALA A 107 35.81 8.38 -5.59
N GLY A 108 36.77 7.49 -5.86
CA GLY A 108 37.19 6.46 -4.90
C GLY A 108 36.14 5.37 -4.65
N ILE A 109 35.21 5.17 -5.58
CA ILE A 109 34.18 4.12 -5.50
C ILE A 109 34.75 2.83 -6.09
N ASP A 110 34.71 1.77 -5.30
CA ASP A 110 35.10 0.42 -5.73
C ASP A 110 34.03 -0.16 -6.68
N MET A 111 34.34 -0.18 -7.98
CA MET A 111 33.46 -0.69 -9.03
C MET A 111 34.30 -1.38 -10.09
N ASP A 112 34.23 -2.71 -10.12
CA ASP A 112 34.92 -3.53 -11.11
C ASP A 112 34.23 -3.46 -12.49
N TRP A 113 35.01 -3.73 -13.54
CA TRP A 113 34.52 -3.79 -14.91
C TRP A 113 33.34 -4.75 -15.05
N GLN A 114 33.41 -5.93 -14.44
CA GLN A 114 32.37 -6.96 -14.48
C GLN A 114 31.05 -6.46 -13.86
N VAL A 115 31.13 -5.71 -12.75
CA VAL A 115 29.95 -5.13 -12.08
C VAL A 115 29.32 -4.07 -12.98
N ALA A 116 30.13 -3.19 -13.56
CA ALA A 116 29.66 -2.13 -14.45
C ALA A 116 29.01 -2.71 -15.73
N GLN A 117 29.55 -3.80 -16.29
CA GLN A 117 28.93 -4.53 -17.39
C GLN A 117 27.57 -5.12 -17.02
N ALA A 118 27.49 -5.76 -15.85
CA ALA A 118 26.27 -6.39 -15.40
C ALA A 118 25.15 -5.38 -15.15
N ILE A 119 25.46 -4.19 -14.63
CA ILE A 119 24.50 -3.09 -14.45
C ILE A 119 23.96 -2.60 -15.81
N ASP A 120 24.85 -2.39 -16.79
CA ASP A 120 24.48 -1.93 -18.13
C ASP A 120 23.61 -2.95 -18.87
N LEU A 121 23.98 -4.24 -18.82
CA LEU A 121 23.20 -5.33 -19.43
C LEU A 121 21.87 -5.59 -18.72
N ALA A 122 21.76 -5.24 -17.44
CA ALA A 122 20.48 -5.23 -16.72
C ALA A 122 19.56 -4.06 -17.13
N GLY A 123 19.99 -3.20 -18.06
CA GLY A 123 19.22 -2.07 -18.56
C GLY A 123 19.16 -0.89 -17.61
N ARG A 124 20.12 -0.78 -16.68
CA ARG A 124 20.27 0.36 -15.75
C ARG A 124 21.36 1.30 -16.25
N ASP A 125 21.19 2.60 -16.04
CA ASP A 125 22.24 3.56 -16.37
C ASP A 125 23.35 3.55 -15.31
N VAL A 126 24.48 2.93 -15.66
CA VAL A 126 25.66 2.83 -14.78
C VAL A 126 26.22 4.19 -14.41
N LEU A 127 26.21 5.15 -15.35
CA LEU A 127 26.79 6.47 -15.12
C LEU A 127 25.94 7.27 -14.13
N ASP A 128 24.63 7.18 -14.26
CA ASP A 128 23.69 7.82 -13.32
C ASP A 128 23.79 7.21 -11.92
N ALA A 129 23.93 5.89 -11.83
CA ALA A 129 24.16 5.19 -10.56
C ALA A 129 25.44 5.66 -9.85
N VAL A 130 26.55 5.79 -10.57
CA VAL A 130 27.81 6.31 -9.99
C VAL A 130 27.65 7.77 -9.58
N ARG A 131 27.02 8.60 -10.40
CA ARG A 131 26.76 10.01 -10.07
C ARG A 131 25.93 10.15 -8.80
N THR A 132 24.87 9.36 -8.67
CA THR A 132 24.00 9.37 -7.49
C THR A 132 24.70 8.82 -6.24
N SER A 133 25.71 7.97 -6.40
CA SER A 133 26.55 7.51 -5.29
C SER A 133 27.50 8.60 -4.74
N VAL A 134 27.93 9.54 -5.60
CA VAL A 134 28.78 10.69 -5.26
C VAL A 134 27.96 11.90 -4.82
N TYR A 135 26.88 12.19 -5.55
CA TYR A 135 25.96 13.29 -5.32
C TYR A 135 24.59 12.70 -4.99
N PRO A 136 24.24 12.60 -3.69
CA PRO A 136 22.96 12.05 -3.28
C PRO A 136 21.79 12.76 -3.96
N LYS A 137 20.78 11.97 -4.32
CA LYS A 137 19.54 12.44 -4.94
C LYS A 137 18.46 12.59 -3.87
N VAL A 138 17.66 13.65 -3.99
CA VAL A 138 16.49 13.84 -3.12
C VAL A 138 15.25 13.27 -3.81
N ILE A 139 14.49 12.48 -3.07
CA ILE A 139 13.24 11.85 -3.49
C ILE A 139 12.12 12.30 -2.54
N ASP A 140 11.03 12.82 -3.08
CA ASP A 140 9.87 13.19 -2.28
C ASP A 140 9.04 11.95 -1.89
N CYS A 141 8.63 11.88 -0.63
CA CYS A 141 7.80 10.83 -0.05
C CYS A 141 6.54 11.48 0.58
N PRO A 142 5.34 11.27 0.02
CA PRO A 142 5.02 10.40 -1.11
C PRO A 142 5.27 11.09 -2.47
N ASP A 143 5.42 10.32 -3.54
CA ASP A 143 5.65 10.85 -4.90
C ASP A 143 4.48 11.78 -5.31
N PRO A 144 4.74 13.08 -5.58
CA PRO A 144 3.71 14.06 -5.96
C PRO A 144 2.94 13.68 -7.22
N ARG A 145 3.50 12.82 -8.07
CA ARG A 145 2.87 12.40 -9.33
C ARG A 145 1.88 11.26 -9.17
N LYS A 146 1.98 10.48 -8.08
CA LYS A 146 1.24 9.22 -7.90
C LYS A 146 0.23 9.24 -6.75
N SER A 147 0.44 10.07 -5.73
CA SER A 147 -0.39 10.11 -4.52
C SER A 147 -1.06 11.48 -4.33
N ALA A 148 -1.99 11.59 -3.38
CA ALA A 148 -2.64 12.82 -2.93
C ALA A 148 -1.68 13.88 -2.34
N GLY A 149 -0.36 13.63 -2.43
CA GLY A 149 0.70 14.54 -2.03
C GLY A 149 1.04 14.49 -0.55
N THR A 150 0.35 13.73 0.31
CA THR A 150 0.68 13.61 1.73
C THR A 150 0.63 12.16 2.22
N LEU A 151 1.42 11.89 3.26
CA LEU A 151 1.31 10.69 4.08
C LEU A 151 0.36 11.00 5.23
N ASP A 152 -0.82 10.37 5.20
CA ASP A 152 -1.85 10.58 6.20
C ASP A 152 -1.71 9.52 7.31
N ALA A 153 -1.58 9.97 8.55
CA ALA A 153 -1.48 9.11 9.73
C ALA A 153 -2.32 9.67 10.89
N VAL A 154 -2.74 8.82 11.84
CA VAL A 154 -3.52 9.25 13.00
C VAL A 154 -2.71 8.95 14.26
N ALA A 155 -2.48 9.97 15.09
CA ALA A 155 -1.81 9.80 16.39
C ALA A 155 -2.73 9.09 17.40
N ALA A 156 -2.18 8.63 18.53
CA ALA A 156 -2.97 7.87 19.51
C ALA A 156 -4.12 8.69 20.16
N ASP A 157 -4.05 10.01 20.11
CA ASP A 157 -5.12 10.92 20.55
C ASP A 157 -6.23 11.11 19.50
N GLY A 158 -6.17 10.41 18.37
CA GLY A 158 -7.19 10.41 17.33
C GLY A 158 -7.12 11.59 16.37
N ILE A 159 -6.07 12.42 16.44
CA ILE A 159 -5.85 13.53 15.50
C ILE A 159 -5.08 13.05 14.28
N GLN A 160 -5.58 13.39 13.10
CA GLN A 160 -4.91 13.13 11.84
C GLN A 160 -3.77 14.12 11.61
N LEU A 161 -2.63 13.63 11.14
CA LEU A 161 -1.50 14.40 10.67
C LEU A 161 -1.22 14.04 9.20
N LYS A 162 -0.96 15.05 8.39
CA LYS A 162 -0.59 14.92 6.98
C LYS A 162 0.86 15.35 6.84
N ALA A 163 1.75 14.39 6.62
CA ALA A 163 3.18 14.63 6.56
C ALA A 163 3.70 14.54 5.12
N ARG A 164 4.74 15.33 4.82
CA ARG A 164 5.57 15.19 3.62
C ARG A 164 7.01 15.03 4.04
N ALA A 165 7.72 14.09 3.44
CA ALA A 165 9.13 13.86 3.71
C ALA A 165 9.97 13.94 2.44
N ARG A 166 11.22 14.34 2.60
CA ARG A 166 12.27 14.31 1.58
C ARG A 166 13.30 13.29 2.01
N VAL A 167 13.51 12.28 1.17
CA VAL A 167 14.47 11.22 1.41
C VAL A 167 15.69 11.48 0.56
N THR A 168 16.83 11.73 1.21
CA THR A 168 18.11 11.84 0.52
C THR A 168 18.70 10.44 0.40
N VAL A 169 18.84 9.95 -0.84
CA VAL A 169 19.37 8.62 -1.11
C VAL A 169 20.65 8.69 -1.93
N ARG A 170 21.53 7.71 -1.71
CA ARG A 170 22.69 7.44 -2.54
C ARG A 170 22.59 6.04 -3.12
N THR A 171 23.14 5.81 -4.31
CA THR A 171 23.09 4.47 -4.92
C THR A 171 24.11 3.55 -4.27
N ASN A 172 23.66 2.35 -3.88
CA ASN A 172 24.51 1.26 -3.44
C ASN A 172 24.89 0.39 -4.65
N ILE A 173 26.11 0.61 -5.17
CA ILE A 173 26.61 -0.07 -6.38
C ILE A 173 26.60 -1.59 -6.25
N LYS A 174 26.83 -2.14 -5.05
CA LYS A 174 26.87 -3.60 -4.81
C LYS A 174 25.49 -4.25 -4.90
N GLN A 175 24.44 -3.52 -4.55
CA GLN A 175 23.06 -4.02 -4.51
C GLN A 175 22.18 -3.46 -5.63
N LEU A 176 22.78 -2.78 -6.61
CA LEU A 176 22.05 -2.17 -7.73
C LEU A 176 21.36 -3.21 -8.63
N ILE A 177 21.94 -4.41 -8.74
CA ILE A 177 21.38 -5.52 -9.50
C ILE A 177 20.54 -6.39 -8.55
N GLY A 178 19.24 -6.48 -8.81
CA GLY A 178 18.31 -7.27 -7.99
C GLY A 178 17.80 -6.56 -6.73
N GLY A 179 18.35 -5.40 -6.38
CA GLY A 179 17.84 -4.56 -5.30
C GLY A 179 16.53 -3.85 -5.66
N ALA A 180 15.74 -3.54 -4.63
CA ALA A 180 14.50 -2.80 -4.79
C ALA A 180 14.74 -1.35 -5.23
N THR A 181 13.82 -0.80 -6.02
CA THR A 181 13.93 0.52 -6.65
C THR A 181 13.43 1.66 -5.75
N GLU A 182 13.51 2.90 -6.25
CA GLU A 182 13.03 4.11 -5.56
C GLU A 182 11.61 3.95 -5.03
N GLU A 183 10.71 3.28 -5.77
CA GLU A 183 9.32 3.08 -5.37
C GLU A 183 9.20 2.29 -4.07
N THR A 184 10.03 1.26 -3.90
CA THR A 184 10.04 0.45 -2.67
C THR A 184 10.63 1.24 -1.50
N VAL A 185 11.63 2.10 -1.75
CA VAL A 185 12.18 2.99 -0.72
C VAL A 185 11.10 3.97 -0.25
N ILE A 186 10.38 4.62 -1.16
CA ILE A 186 9.28 5.54 -0.84
C ILE A 186 8.20 4.82 -0.02
N ALA A 187 7.81 3.61 -0.41
CA ALA A 187 6.78 2.84 0.30
C ALA A 187 7.23 2.45 1.72
N ARG A 188 8.48 1.98 1.88
CA ARG A 188 9.02 1.58 3.18
C ARG A 188 9.21 2.77 4.11
N VAL A 189 9.75 3.88 3.60
CA VAL A 189 9.88 5.13 4.37
C VAL A 189 8.50 5.67 4.75
N GLY A 190 7.55 5.68 3.81
CA GLY A 190 6.18 6.09 4.07
C GLY A 190 5.51 5.26 5.16
N GLN A 191 5.65 3.93 5.10
CA GLN A 191 5.16 3.03 6.15
C GLN A 191 5.81 3.34 7.51
N GLY A 192 7.14 3.51 7.54
CA GLY A 192 7.86 3.86 8.75
C GLY A 192 7.36 5.16 9.38
N ILE A 193 7.15 6.20 8.56
CA ILE A 193 6.63 7.49 9.01
C ILE A 193 5.23 7.35 9.60
N VAL A 194 4.33 6.65 8.89
CA VAL A 194 2.94 6.42 9.37
C VAL A 194 2.94 5.67 10.71
N GLN A 195 3.82 4.66 10.86
CA GLN A 195 3.97 3.91 12.10
C GLN A 195 4.55 4.77 13.24
N ALA A 196 5.53 5.62 12.95
CA ALA A 196 6.13 6.52 13.94
C ALA A 196 5.10 7.55 14.45
N ILE A 197 4.27 8.11 13.57
CA ILE A 197 3.19 9.01 13.96
C ILE A 197 2.15 8.26 14.80
N GLY A 198 1.71 7.08 14.35
CA GLY A 198 0.68 6.29 15.06
C GLY A 198 1.11 5.74 16.42
N SER A 199 2.42 5.58 16.66
CA SER A 199 2.96 5.16 17.95
C SER A 199 3.18 6.31 18.94
N THR A 200 2.93 7.55 18.52
CA THR A 200 3.09 8.73 19.38
C THR A 200 1.79 8.99 20.18
N PRO A 201 1.88 9.28 21.50
CA PRO A 201 0.70 9.43 22.35
C PRO A 201 -0.16 10.65 22.00
N SER A 202 0.44 11.72 21.47
CA SER A 202 -0.29 12.91 21.04
C SER A 202 0.35 13.59 19.83
N TYR A 203 -0.49 14.15 18.95
CA TYR A 203 -0.05 14.93 17.78
C TYR A 203 0.87 16.10 18.15
N LYS A 204 0.71 16.68 19.36
CA LYS A 204 1.57 17.79 19.82
C LYS A 204 3.04 17.39 19.89
N THR A 205 3.32 16.17 20.34
CA THR A 205 4.69 15.64 20.42
C THR A 205 5.35 15.57 19.04
N VAL A 206 4.56 15.28 18.00
CA VAL A 206 5.03 15.24 16.60
C VAL A 206 5.36 16.66 16.11
N LEU A 207 4.51 17.64 16.43
CA LEU A 207 4.72 19.04 16.05
C LEU A 207 5.87 19.70 16.81
N GLU A 208 6.09 19.33 18.07
CA GLU A 208 7.19 19.84 18.89
C GLU A 208 8.55 19.40 18.36
N ASN A 209 8.66 18.18 17.83
CA ASN A 209 9.92 17.65 17.32
C ASN A 209 9.70 16.62 16.19
N PRO A 210 9.57 17.08 14.93
CA PRO A 210 9.34 16.19 13.78
C PRO A 210 10.55 15.29 13.47
N ASP A 211 11.76 15.70 13.83
CA ASP A 211 12.99 14.95 13.56
C ASP A 211 13.03 13.59 14.28
N ARG A 212 12.29 13.44 15.39
CA ARG A 212 12.13 12.16 16.09
C ARG A 212 11.50 11.09 15.20
N ILE A 213 10.62 11.47 14.28
CA ILE A 213 10.04 10.53 13.31
C ILE A 213 11.17 9.99 12.43
N SER A 214 11.95 10.88 11.82
CA SER A 214 13.06 10.49 10.94
C SER A 214 14.05 9.56 11.62
N GLN A 215 14.46 9.84 12.86
CA GLN A 215 15.36 8.98 13.62
C GLN A 215 14.75 7.60 13.89
N THR A 216 13.48 7.55 14.29
CA THR A 216 12.76 6.30 14.53
C THR A 216 12.69 5.44 13.28
N VAL A 217 12.45 6.08 12.13
CA VAL A 217 12.33 5.44 10.82
C VAL A 217 13.68 4.94 10.30
N LEU A 218 14.75 5.73 10.44
CA LEU A 218 16.11 5.31 10.07
C LEU A 218 16.58 4.09 10.88
N ASN A 219 16.24 4.03 12.17
CA ASN A 219 16.61 2.91 13.06
C ASN A 219 15.94 1.58 12.69
N GLN A 220 14.92 1.56 11.84
CA GLN A 220 14.24 0.33 11.39
C GLN A 220 15.01 -0.43 10.30
N GLY A 221 16.11 0.12 9.77
CA GLY A 221 16.94 -0.57 8.77
C GLY A 221 16.23 -0.76 7.42
N LEU A 222 15.59 0.29 6.91
CA LEU A 222 14.77 0.26 5.68
C LEU A 222 15.55 -0.07 4.40
N GLU A 223 16.87 -0.03 4.48
CA GLU A 223 17.85 -0.21 3.39
C GLU A 223 18.12 -1.69 3.04
N ALA A 224 17.57 -2.63 3.80
CA ALA A 224 17.82 -4.05 3.52
C ALA A 224 17.31 -4.42 2.11
N GLN A 225 18.21 -4.86 1.24
CA GLN A 225 17.91 -5.32 -0.12
C GLN A 225 17.40 -4.22 -1.08
N THR A 226 17.79 -2.96 -0.86
CA THR A 226 17.47 -1.85 -1.77
C THR A 226 18.67 -1.49 -2.63
N ALA A 227 18.42 -0.97 -3.84
CA ALA A 227 19.47 -0.42 -4.69
C ALA A 227 20.04 0.92 -4.17
N PHE A 228 19.44 1.46 -3.11
CA PHE A 228 19.74 2.74 -2.50
C PHE A 228 20.05 2.59 -1.02
N GLU A 229 20.95 3.44 -0.54
CA GLU A 229 21.24 3.66 0.87
C GLU A 229 20.67 5.03 1.25
N ILE A 230 20.03 5.13 2.41
CA ILE A 230 19.32 6.31 2.88
C ILE A 230 20.29 7.16 3.70
N VAL A 231 20.61 8.35 3.21
CA VAL A 231 21.51 9.27 3.89
C VAL A 231 20.75 10.05 4.97
N SER A 232 19.59 10.59 4.61
CA SER A 232 18.71 11.31 5.53
C SER A 232 17.25 11.17 5.13
N ILE A 233 16.38 11.32 6.14
CA ILE A 233 14.94 11.50 5.96
C ILE A 233 14.60 12.81 6.64
N ASP A 234 14.14 13.79 5.88
CA ASP A 234 13.82 15.12 6.36
C ASP A 234 12.31 15.33 6.24
N ILE A 235 11.62 15.69 7.33
CA ILE A 235 10.20 16.01 7.25
C ILE A 235 10.05 17.42 6.70
N ALA A 236 9.53 17.53 5.48
CA ALA A 236 9.39 18.80 4.77
C ALA A 236 8.20 19.62 5.26
N ASP A 237 7.11 18.96 5.64
CA ASP A 237 5.86 19.61 6.06
C ASP A 237 5.00 18.68 6.93
N ILE A 238 4.29 19.23 7.91
CA ILE A 238 3.31 18.51 8.75
C ILE A 238 2.10 19.39 8.99
N ASP A 239 0.96 18.98 8.46
CA ASP A 239 -0.33 19.63 8.69
C ASP A 239 -1.21 18.82 9.65
N VAL A 240 -1.97 19.53 10.48
CA VAL A 240 -3.01 18.94 11.31
C VAL A 240 -4.31 18.82 10.50
N GLY A 241 -4.83 17.60 10.42
CA GLY A 241 -6.07 17.26 9.72
C GLY A 241 -7.27 17.13 10.65
N ASP A 242 -8.13 16.17 10.33
CA ASP A 242 -9.38 15.94 11.06
C ASP A 242 -9.14 15.30 12.43
N ASN A 243 -10.06 15.56 13.36
CA ASN A 243 -10.16 14.80 14.60
C ASN A 243 -10.98 13.53 14.36
N ILE A 244 -10.30 12.49 13.88
CA ILE A 244 -10.87 11.17 13.59
C ILE A 244 -11.43 10.54 14.88
N GLY A 245 -10.74 10.72 16.01
CA GLY A 245 -11.18 10.23 17.31
C GLY A 245 -12.56 10.75 17.72
N ALA A 246 -12.77 12.07 17.62
CA ALA A 246 -14.05 12.69 17.93
C ALA A 246 -15.17 12.25 16.97
N ARG A 247 -14.84 12.10 15.66
CA ARG A 247 -15.80 11.61 14.67
C ARG A 247 -16.24 10.17 14.97
N LEU A 248 -15.28 9.27 15.19
CA LEU A 248 -15.58 7.88 15.56
C LEU A 248 -16.38 7.77 16.86
N GLN A 249 -16.11 8.64 17.85
CA GLN A 249 -16.89 8.69 19.09
C GLN A 249 -18.34 9.14 18.84
N ALA A 250 -18.55 10.14 17.97
CA ALA A 250 -19.88 10.58 17.59
C ALA A 250 -20.66 9.48 16.86
N ASP A 251 -20.01 8.82 15.89
CA ASP A 251 -20.58 7.72 15.12
C ASP A 251 -20.96 6.54 16.04
N GLN A 252 -20.09 6.22 17.01
CA GLN A 252 -20.35 5.17 18.01
C GLN A 252 -21.53 5.55 18.92
N ALA A 253 -21.60 6.80 19.39
CA ALA A 253 -22.70 7.27 20.23
C ALA A 253 -24.04 7.25 19.48
N GLU A 254 -24.05 7.58 18.19
CA GLU A 254 -25.25 7.48 17.36
C GLU A 254 -25.69 6.02 17.18
N ALA A 255 -24.75 5.11 16.94
CA ALA A 255 -25.04 3.67 16.87
C ALA A 255 -25.61 3.14 18.18
N ASP A 256 -25.03 3.50 19.33
CA ASP A 256 -25.48 3.10 20.65
C ASP A 256 -26.88 3.67 20.97
N MET A 257 -27.16 4.92 20.58
CA MET A 257 -28.48 5.53 20.69
C MET A 257 -29.54 4.74 19.91
N ARG A 258 -29.23 4.35 18.67
CA ARG A 258 -30.16 3.54 17.84
C ARG A 258 -30.43 2.19 18.48
N VAL A 259 -29.42 1.51 19.01
CA VAL A 259 -29.59 0.22 19.72
C VAL A 259 -30.43 0.41 20.99
N ALA A 260 -30.18 1.47 21.75
CA ALA A 260 -30.94 1.77 22.97
C ALA A 260 -32.42 2.06 22.66
N GLN A 261 -32.69 2.81 21.58
CA GLN A 261 -34.05 3.08 21.09
C GLN A 261 -34.76 1.79 20.67
N ALA A 262 -34.11 0.93 19.87
CA ALA A 262 -34.67 -0.35 19.47
C ALA A 262 -34.99 -1.25 20.67
N ARG A 263 -34.11 -1.30 21.69
CA ARG A 263 -34.36 -2.06 22.93
C ARG A 263 -35.49 -1.45 23.78
N ALA A 264 -35.66 -0.13 23.76
CA ALA A 264 -36.76 0.54 24.44
C ALA A 264 -38.10 0.23 23.74
N GLU A 265 -38.12 0.26 22.41
CA GLU A 265 -39.29 -0.09 21.60
C GLU A 265 -39.66 -1.57 21.76
N GLN A 266 -38.68 -2.48 21.71
CA GLN A 266 -38.88 -3.90 21.97
C GLN A 266 -39.49 -4.12 23.36
N ARG A 267 -39.00 -3.43 24.41
CA ARG A 267 -39.56 -3.52 25.76
C ARG A 267 -41.00 -3.00 25.83
N ARG A 268 -41.31 -1.89 25.15
CA ARG A 268 -42.69 -1.38 25.06
C ARG A 268 -43.60 -2.38 24.35
N ALA A 269 -43.16 -2.96 23.24
CA ALA A 269 -43.92 -3.97 22.50
C ALA A 269 -44.19 -5.20 23.36
N PHE A 270 -43.20 -5.70 24.11
CA PHE A 270 -43.39 -6.82 25.04
C PHE A 270 -44.35 -6.47 26.20
N ALA A 271 -44.25 -5.26 26.77
CA ALA A 271 -45.15 -4.83 27.83
C ALA A 271 -46.60 -4.75 27.34
N ALA A 272 -46.82 -4.17 26.15
CA ALA A 272 -48.14 -4.11 25.52
C ALA A 272 -48.68 -5.51 25.20
N ALA A 273 -47.85 -6.41 24.66
CA ALA A 273 -48.23 -7.79 24.40
C ALA A 273 -48.62 -8.53 25.69
N ARG A 274 -47.87 -8.30 26.78
CA ARG A 274 -48.16 -8.88 28.10
C ARG A 274 -49.45 -8.33 28.69
N GLU A 275 -49.72 -7.04 28.52
CA GLU A 275 -50.97 -6.42 28.93
C GLU A 275 -52.16 -7.05 28.19
N GLN A 276 -52.07 -7.22 26.87
CA GLN A 276 -53.10 -7.89 26.07
C GLN A 276 -53.30 -9.36 26.48
N GLU A 277 -52.22 -10.10 26.75
CA GLU A 277 -52.26 -11.47 27.27
C GLU A 277 -53.02 -11.52 28.61
N MET A 278 -52.76 -10.57 29.50
CA MET A 278 -53.46 -10.48 30.79
C MET A 278 -54.93 -10.11 30.63
N VAL A 279 -55.27 -9.17 29.73
CA VAL A 279 -56.68 -8.86 29.41
C VAL A 279 -57.39 -10.10 28.88
N ALA A 280 -56.82 -10.80 27.91
CA ALA A 280 -57.37 -12.05 27.37
C ALA A 280 -57.58 -13.10 28.48
N ARG A 281 -56.60 -13.25 29.39
CA ARG A 281 -56.71 -14.14 30.54
C ARG A 281 -57.81 -13.73 31.53
N THR A 282 -58.01 -12.43 31.76
CA THR A 282 -59.13 -11.97 32.60
C THR A 282 -60.47 -12.23 31.94
N THR A 283 -60.58 -12.08 30.62
CA THR A 283 -61.81 -12.39 29.89
C THR A 283 -62.11 -13.89 29.89
N GLU A 284 -61.09 -14.73 29.73
CA GLU A 284 -61.22 -16.19 29.81
C GLU A 284 -61.67 -16.63 31.21
N ASN A 285 -61.03 -16.12 32.27
CA ASN A 285 -61.44 -16.41 33.64
C ASN A 285 -62.86 -15.91 33.94
N ARG A 286 -63.25 -14.72 33.45
CA ARG A 286 -64.63 -14.24 33.57
C ARG A 286 -65.61 -15.15 32.85
N ALA A 287 -65.28 -15.63 31.65
CA ALA A 287 -66.11 -16.59 30.94
C ALA A 287 -66.24 -17.91 31.72
N ALA A 288 -65.17 -18.38 32.35
CA ALA A 288 -65.20 -19.57 33.22
C ALA A 288 -66.09 -19.37 34.46
N VAL A 289 -66.04 -18.20 35.10
CA VAL A 289 -66.94 -17.84 36.21
C VAL A 289 -68.39 -17.81 35.73
N VAL A 290 -68.68 -17.19 34.59
CA VAL A 290 -70.02 -17.15 34.01
C VAL A 290 -70.53 -18.55 33.67
N LEU A 291 -69.68 -19.45 33.15
CA LEU A 291 -70.04 -20.84 32.91
C LEU A 291 -70.40 -21.57 34.21
N ALA A 292 -69.62 -21.39 35.27
CA ALA A 292 -69.90 -21.98 36.59
C ALA A 292 -71.17 -21.38 37.22
N GLU A 293 -71.39 -20.07 37.11
CA GLU A 293 -72.63 -19.41 37.56
C GLU A 293 -73.84 -19.91 36.78
N ALA A 294 -73.71 -20.20 35.48
CA ALA A 294 -74.79 -20.76 34.66
C ALA A 294 -75.21 -22.18 35.10
N GLU A 295 -74.32 -22.94 35.76
CA GLU A 295 -74.67 -24.23 36.36
C GLU A 295 -75.67 -24.09 37.52
N VAL A 296 -75.72 -22.92 38.19
CA VAL A 296 -76.63 -22.69 39.32
C VAL A 296 -78.10 -22.63 38.85
N PRO A 297 -78.52 -21.79 37.88
CA PRO A 297 -79.86 -21.84 37.31
C PRO A 297 -80.19 -23.20 36.71
N MET A 298 -79.24 -23.86 36.05
CA MET A 298 -79.46 -25.19 35.46
C MET A 298 -79.73 -26.25 36.54
N SER A 299 -79.01 -26.19 37.65
CA SER A 299 -79.21 -27.06 38.82
C SER A 299 -80.53 -26.76 39.53
N ILE A 300 -80.92 -25.50 39.66
CA ILE A 300 -82.24 -25.09 40.17
C ILE A 300 -83.35 -25.63 39.26
N ALA A 301 -83.22 -25.50 37.94
CA ALA A 301 -84.17 -26.04 36.97
C ALA A 301 -84.24 -27.58 37.02
N LYS A 302 -83.13 -28.26 37.32
CA LYS A 302 -83.11 -29.71 37.59
C LYS A 302 -83.82 -30.06 38.90
N ALA A 303 -83.60 -29.29 39.98
CA ALA A 303 -84.28 -29.48 41.26
C ALA A 303 -85.80 -29.30 41.16
N PHE A 304 -86.27 -28.35 40.35
CA PHE A 304 -87.69 -28.21 40.00
C PHE A 304 -88.25 -29.43 39.26
N ARG A 305 -87.52 -29.95 38.27
CA ARG A 305 -87.93 -31.17 37.53
C ARG A 305 -87.95 -32.42 38.40
N GLU A 306 -87.04 -32.52 39.37
CA GLU A 306 -86.94 -33.63 40.31
C GLU A 306 -87.86 -33.48 41.54
N ASN A 307 -88.74 -32.46 41.58
CA ASN A 307 -89.64 -32.13 42.70
C ASN A 307 -88.92 -31.92 44.06
N LYS A 308 -87.65 -31.50 44.04
CA LYS A 308 -86.85 -31.24 45.25
C LYS A 308 -86.97 -29.80 45.77
N LEU A 309 -87.51 -28.89 44.96
CA LEU A 309 -87.70 -27.47 45.30
C LEU A 309 -89.11 -27.03 44.90
N GLY A 310 -89.87 -26.44 45.82
CA GLY A 310 -91.22 -25.93 45.56
C GLY A 310 -91.25 -24.52 44.98
N LEU A 311 -92.40 -24.12 44.41
CA LEU A 311 -92.58 -22.76 43.86
C LEU A 311 -92.48 -21.69 44.96
N LEU A 312 -93.03 -21.97 46.14
CA LEU A 312 -92.99 -21.07 47.31
C LEU A 312 -91.55 -20.88 47.81
N ASP A 313 -90.76 -21.95 47.91
CA ASP A 313 -89.36 -21.91 48.37
C ASP A 313 -88.46 -21.06 47.44
N TYR A 314 -88.71 -21.09 46.12
CA TYR A 314 -87.98 -20.26 45.16
C TYR A 314 -88.31 -18.77 45.27
N TYR A 315 -89.57 -18.43 45.50
CA TYR A 315 -89.98 -17.04 45.76
C TYR A 315 -89.39 -16.52 47.07
N GLU A 316 -89.31 -17.36 48.10
CA GLU A 316 -88.65 -17.01 49.36
C GLU A 316 -87.15 -16.76 49.16
N LEU A 317 -86.45 -17.64 48.43
CA LEU A 317 -85.03 -17.46 48.10
C LEU A 317 -84.79 -16.18 47.28
N LYS A 318 -85.65 -15.88 46.31
CA LYS A 318 -85.63 -14.61 45.55
C LYS A 318 -85.82 -13.39 46.44
N ASN A 319 -86.73 -13.46 47.42
CA ASN A 319 -86.97 -12.37 48.37
C ASN A 319 -85.77 -12.15 49.28
N VAL A 320 -85.14 -13.22 49.79
CA VAL A 320 -83.92 -13.12 50.61
C VAL A 320 -82.76 -12.53 49.80
N GLN A 321 -82.59 -12.94 48.53
CA GLN A 321 -81.59 -12.35 47.63
C GLN A 321 -81.86 -10.86 47.35
N ALA A 322 -83.13 -10.48 47.17
CA ALA A 322 -83.52 -9.08 46.97
C ALA A 322 -83.27 -8.23 48.21
N ASP A 323 -83.59 -8.74 49.42
CA ASP A 323 -83.30 -8.05 50.69
C ASP A 323 -81.78 -7.92 50.90
N THR A 324 -81.03 -8.98 50.60
CA THR A 324 -79.54 -8.95 50.66
C THR A 324 -78.95 -7.96 49.66
N SER A 325 -79.49 -7.87 48.45
CA SER A 325 -79.06 -6.91 47.43
C SER A 325 -79.37 -5.47 47.85
N MET A 326 -80.56 -5.21 48.40
CA MET A 326 -80.91 -3.91 48.97
C MET A 326 -80.00 -3.55 50.14
N ARG A 327 -79.73 -4.47 51.07
CA ARG A 327 -78.81 -4.23 52.19
C ARG A 327 -77.38 -3.94 51.74
N THR A 328 -76.86 -4.69 50.77
CA THR A 328 -75.52 -4.46 50.20
C THR A 328 -75.44 -3.10 49.51
N ALA A 329 -76.48 -2.72 48.74
CA ALA A 329 -76.55 -1.41 48.10
C ALA A 329 -76.62 -0.27 49.12
N ILE A 330 -77.32 -0.43 50.24
CA ILE A 330 -77.39 0.56 51.33
C ILE A 330 -76.06 0.65 52.10
N ALA A 331 -75.39 -0.48 52.34
CA ALA A 331 -74.10 -0.53 53.03
C ALA A 331 -72.93 0.00 52.17
N GLY A 332 -72.98 -0.18 50.84
CA GLY A 332 -71.94 0.25 49.89
C GLY A 332 -71.88 1.76 49.62
N VAL A 333 -72.87 2.54 50.05
CA VAL A 333 -72.91 4.01 49.88
C VAL A 333 -71.96 4.73 50.87
N GLY A 334 -71.31 4.02 51.80
CA GLY A 334 -70.37 4.58 52.77
C GLY A 334 -68.88 4.58 52.40
N ASP A 335 -68.47 3.93 51.29
CA ASP A 335 -67.06 3.75 50.90
C ASP A 335 -66.76 4.40 49.52
N GLU A 336 -67.06 5.70 49.38
CA GLU A 336 -66.43 6.53 48.33
C GLU A 336 -65.00 6.89 48.76
N VAL A 337 -64.06 5.97 48.52
CA VAL A 337 -62.63 6.29 48.56
C VAL A 337 -62.26 7.10 47.31
N ALA A 338 -61.83 8.34 47.55
CA ALA A 338 -61.42 9.32 46.54
C ALA A 338 -60.45 8.75 45.48
N PRO A 339 -60.56 9.14 44.20
CA PRO A 339 -59.61 8.72 43.18
C PRO A 339 -58.26 9.38 43.45
N ASN A 340 -57.25 8.56 43.75
CA ASN A 340 -55.88 8.96 43.94
C ASN A 340 -55.29 9.39 42.59
N ALA A 341 -55.35 10.68 42.29
CA ALA A 341 -54.61 11.30 41.20
C ALA A 341 -53.11 11.32 41.56
N LYS A 342 -52.34 10.34 41.07
CA LYS A 342 -50.88 10.43 41.03
C LYS A 342 -50.29 9.82 39.75
N ARG A 343 -49.65 10.73 39.00
CA ARG A 343 -48.54 10.61 38.04
C ARG A 343 -48.74 9.82 36.76
#